data_AF-A0A3B9CY89-F1
#
_entry.id   AF-A0A3B9CY89-F1
#
_cell.length_a   1.000
_cell.length_b   1.000
_cell.length_c   1.000
_cell.angle_alpha   90.00
_cell.angle_beta   90.00
_cell.angle_gamma   90.00
#
_symmetry.space_group_name_H-M   'P 1'
#
loop_
_entity.id
_entity.type
_entity.pdbx_description
1 polymer ?
#
loop_
_entity_poly.entity_id
_entity_poly.type
_entity_poly.pdbx_seq_one_letter_code
_entity_poly.pdbx_strand_id
1 'polypeptide(L)'
;MRYEHVCVEAVVHNPPPEVVTSEQIEDHLAPVYERLRLPAGRLELMTGIEERRFYPVGTLPGSISQQTVKMAVEQSGVAADEFGALLHGSVCRDRMEPATATGVHAASGLPDQCVVMDVSNACLGLLNGMLLIADMIELGRIRAGVIVGTETGRGLVEGTMDSLLHDETLTRQSIKAAFASLTIGSGSAAVVLTHQQISKTNHRLLGGAVRSDTVHHDFCAGDVDIQDGRPRMNTDSEALLHAGIALAEKTWAEA
;
A
#
# COMPACT_ATOMS: atom_id res chain seq x y z
N MET A 1 -17.40 -13.94 5.28
CA MET A 1 -17.04 -15.15 4.48
C MET A 1 -16.09 -16.00 5.30
N ARG A 2 -16.25 -17.33 5.30
CA ARG A 2 -15.36 -18.26 6.03
C ARG A 2 -14.74 -19.23 5.05
N TYR A 3 -13.47 -19.56 5.27
CA TYR A 3 -12.72 -20.51 4.45
C TYR A 3 -12.44 -21.79 5.22
N GLU A 4 -12.53 -22.92 4.53
CA GLU A 4 -12.17 -24.23 5.06
C GLU A 4 -10.75 -24.61 4.67
N HIS A 5 -10.35 -24.30 3.44
CA HIS A 5 -9.20 -24.92 2.78
C HIS A 5 -8.00 -24.01 2.56
N VAL A 6 -8.06 -22.74 2.98
CA VAL A 6 -7.02 -21.73 2.67
C VAL A 6 -6.03 -21.58 3.82
N CYS A 7 -4.74 -21.61 3.50
CA CYS A 7 -3.63 -21.36 4.42
C CYS A 7 -2.76 -20.18 3.95
N VAL A 8 -2.19 -19.44 4.92
CA VAL A 8 -1.13 -18.45 4.71
C VAL A 8 0.22 -19.18 4.78
N GLU A 9 0.90 -19.30 3.64
CA GLU A 9 2.14 -20.06 3.54
C GLU A 9 3.37 -19.21 3.82
N ALA A 10 3.38 -17.99 3.30
CA ALA A 10 4.47 -17.04 3.53
C ALA A 10 3.95 -15.61 3.61
N VAL A 11 4.59 -14.82 4.45
CA VAL A 11 4.46 -13.36 4.51
C VAL A 11 5.88 -12.80 4.49
N VAL A 12 6.18 -11.98 3.50
CA VAL A 12 7.51 -11.38 3.34
C VAL A 12 7.38 -9.88 3.18
N HIS A 13 8.45 -9.16 3.52
CA HIS A 13 8.56 -7.72 3.27
C HIS A 13 9.94 -7.39 2.69
N ASN A 14 10.00 -6.32 1.90
CA ASN A 14 11.21 -5.77 1.33
C ASN A 14 11.30 -4.29 1.72
N PRO A 15 12.04 -3.94 2.80
CA PRO A 15 12.08 -2.58 3.31
C PRO A 15 12.92 -1.68 2.39
N PRO A 16 12.53 -0.41 2.18
CA PRO A 16 13.35 0.52 1.43
C PRO A 16 14.64 0.89 2.19
N PRO A 17 15.74 1.23 1.50
CA PRO A 17 17.03 1.47 2.16
C PRO A 17 17.21 2.88 2.72
N GLU A 18 16.53 3.90 2.17
CA GLU A 18 16.79 5.30 2.53
C GLU A 18 15.87 5.72 3.68
N VAL A 19 16.46 6.12 4.80
CA VAL A 19 15.76 6.60 5.99
C VAL A 19 15.66 8.13 5.94
N VAL A 20 14.46 8.66 6.20
CA VAL A 20 14.19 10.09 6.29
C VAL A 20 13.41 10.37 7.58
N THR A 21 13.99 11.17 8.47
CA THR A 21 13.37 11.54 9.74
C THR A 21 12.31 12.63 9.55
N SER A 22 11.38 12.73 10.50
CA SER A 22 10.44 13.86 10.56
C SER A 22 11.18 15.19 10.74
N GLU A 23 12.27 15.21 11.50
CA GLU A 23 13.13 16.39 11.66
C GLU A 23 13.70 16.84 10.30
N GLN A 24 14.21 15.93 9.46
CA GLN A 24 14.74 16.27 8.14
C GLN A 24 13.67 16.87 7.21
N ILE A 25 12.42 16.42 7.30
CA ILE A 25 11.29 17.01 6.55
C ILE A 25 11.00 18.42 7.07
N GLU A 26 10.97 18.60 8.39
CA GLU A 26 10.71 19.91 9.01
C GLU A 26 11.85 20.92 8.73
N ASP A 27 13.10 20.47 8.73
CA ASP A 27 14.27 21.28 8.37
C ASP A 27 14.14 21.81 6.94
N HIS A 28 13.73 20.95 6.01
CA HIS A 28 13.49 21.35 4.62
C HIS A 28 12.31 22.33 4.51
N LEU A 29 11.29 22.19 5.37
CA LEU A 29 10.14 23.09 5.45
C LEU A 29 10.36 24.30 6.37
N ALA A 30 11.59 24.53 6.88
CA ALA A 30 11.90 25.63 7.79
C ALA A 30 11.39 26.99 7.29
N PRO A 31 11.51 27.37 5.99
CA PRO A 31 10.97 28.64 5.49
C PRO A 31 9.44 28.77 5.68
N VAL A 32 8.70 27.66 5.53
CA VAL A 32 7.24 27.62 5.74
C VAL A 32 6.93 27.70 7.23
N TYR A 33 7.66 26.96 8.06
CA TYR A 33 7.49 26.95 9.51
C TYR A 33 7.76 28.33 10.11
N GLU A 34 8.82 29.01 9.71
CA GLU A 34 9.14 30.37 10.15
C GLU A 34 8.06 31.38 9.72
N ARG A 35 7.68 31.37 8.44
CA ARG A 35 6.65 32.27 7.88
C ARG A 35 5.31 32.12 8.60
N LEU A 36 4.90 30.87 8.86
CA LEU A 36 3.64 30.57 9.54
C LEU A 36 3.78 30.53 11.08
N ARG A 37 4.99 30.74 11.61
CA ARG A 37 5.34 30.64 13.03
C ARG A 37 4.88 29.31 13.65
N LEU A 38 5.18 28.20 12.98
CA LEU A 38 4.91 26.85 13.47
C LEU A 38 6.09 26.37 14.34
N PRO A 39 5.83 25.67 15.46
CA PRO A 39 6.89 25.07 16.25
C PRO A 39 7.48 23.85 15.52
N ALA A 40 8.80 23.69 15.56
CA ALA A 40 9.49 22.47 15.14
C ALA A 40 9.14 21.27 16.07
N GLY A 41 9.35 20.06 15.58
CA GLY A 41 8.99 18.79 16.24
C GLY A 41 7.51 18.44 16.15
N ARG A 42 6.71 19.20 15.39
CA ARG A 42 5.25 19.07 15.38
C ARG A 42 4.78 17.88 14.56
N LEU A 43 5.47 17.57 13.47
CA LEU A 43 5.14 16.43 12.62
C LEU A 43 5.22 15.13 13.42
N GLU A 44 6.32 14.88 14.13
CA GLU A 44 6.46 13.72 15.01
C GLU A 44 5.47 13.78 16.18
N LEU A 45 5.37 14.91 16.88
CA LEU A 45 4.47 15.07 18.03
C LEU A 45 3.01 14.72 17.68
N MET A 46 2.53 15.09 16.50
CA MET A 46 1.15 14.86 16.09
C MET A 46 0.89 13.47 15.51
N THR A 47 1.91 12.85 14.91
CA THR A 47 1.73 11.61 14.13
C THR A 47 2.33 10.38 14.81
N GLY A 48 3.26 10.57 15.74
CA GLY A 48 4.08 9.51 16.33
C GLY A 48 5.14 8.94 15.38
N ILE A 49 5.37 9.56 14.22
CA ILE A 49 6.31 9.08 13.21
C ILE A 49 7.65 9.79 13.38
N GLU A 50 8.65 9.08 13.89
CA GLU A 50 10.04 9.54 13.98
C GLU A 50 10.71 9.55 12.59
N GLU A 51 10.49 8.49 11.81
CA GLU A 51 11.09 8.30 10.50
C GLU A 51 10.16 7.57 9.52
N ARG A 52 10.41 7.78 8.23
CA ARG A 52 9.87 6.97 7.13
C ARG A 52 11.00 6.51 6.23
N ARG A 53 10.73 5.51 5.38
CA ARG A 53 11.70 4.98 4.42
C ARG A 53 11.27 5.19 2.99
N PHE A 54 12.23 5.34 2.10
CA PHE A 54 12.01 5.50 0.66
C PHE A 54 12.94 4.62 -0.16
N TYR A 55 12.47 4.26 -1.36
CA TYR A 55 13.34 3.72 -2.39
C TYR A 55 14.08 4.86 -3.09
N PRO A 56 15.21 4.57 -3.76
CA PRO A 56 15.92 5.55 -4.56
C PRO A 56 15.00 6.24 -5.57
N VAL A 57 15.30 7.51 -5.86
CA VAL A 57 14.55 8.31 -6.83
C VAL A 57 14.41 7.57 -8.17
N GLY A 58 13.20 7.57 -8.72
CA GLY A 58 12.90 6.89 -9.99
C GLY A 58 12.63 5.38 -9.88
N THR A 59 12.68 4.81 -8.67
CA THR A 59 12.27 3.41 -8.45
C THR A 59 10.79 3.23 -8.77
N LEU A 60 10.49 2.28 -9.66
CA LEU A 60 9.14 1.88 -10.00
C LEU A 60 8.64 0.77 -9.04
N PRO A 61 7.35 0.76 -8.67
CA PRO A 61 6.82 -0.25 -7.76
C PRO A 61 6.96 -1.68 -8.31
N GLY A 62 6.79 -1.87 -9.63
CA GLY A 62 6.90 -3.17 -10.28
C GLY A 62 8.27 -3.83 -10.10
N SER A 63 9.37 -3.07 -10.15
CA SER A 63 10.73 -3.64 -10.00
C SER A 63 11.00 -4.15 -8.59
N ILE A 64 10.40 -3.53 -7.58
CA ILE A 64 10.45 -3.98 -6.19
C ILE A 64 9.47 -5.15 -5.96
N SER A 65 8.28 -5.09 -6.56
CA SER A 65 7.31 -6.19 -6.51
C SER A 65 7.89 -7.48 -7.11
N GLN A 66 8.68 -7.41 -8.17
CA GLN A 66 9.42 -8.56 -8.73
C GLN A 66 10.31 -9.23 -7.70
N GLN A 67 11.14 -8.45 -7.00
CA GLN A 67 12.02 -8.95 -5.95
C GLN A 67 11.22 -9.58 -4.81
N THR A 68 10.15 -8.91 -4.40
CA THR A 68 9.32 -9.31 -3.26
C THR A 68 8.52 -10.58 -3.55
N VAL A 69 7.95 -10.71 -4.76
CA VAL A 69 7.27 -11.95 -5.19
C VAL A 69 8.26 -13.10 -5.25
N LYS A 70 9.46 -12.90 -5.80
CA LYS A 70 10.49 -13.94 -5.83
C LYS A 70 10.84 -14.42 -4.42
N MET A 71 11.06 -13.49 -3.48
CA MET A 71 11.28 -13.81 -2.07
C MET A 71 10.11 -14.60 -1.48
N ALA A 72 8.87 -14.20 -1.75
CA ALA A 72 7.67 -14.85 -1.22
C ALA A 72 7.51 -16.29 -1.74
N VAL A 73 7.69 -16.48 -3.05
CA VAL A 73 7.62 -17.79 -3.70
C VAL A 73 8.72 -18.70 -3.17
N GLU A 74 9.97 -18.22 -3.11
CA GLU A 74 11.11 -18.96 -2.56
C GLU A 74 10.88 -19.36 -1.09
N GLN A 75 10.45 -18.41 -0.25
CA GLN A 75 10.23 -18.65 1.18
C GLN A 75 9.03 -19.55 1.46
N SER A 76 8.00 -19.54 0.61
CA SER A 76 6.87 -20.47 0.72
C SER A 76 7.30 -21.92 0.48
N GLY A 77 8.35 -22.14 -0.33
CA GLY A 77 8.79 -23.45 -0.77
C GLY A 77 7.71 -24.25 -1.53
N VAL A 78 6.68 -23.57 -2.03
CA VAL A 78 5.65 -24.14 -2.92
C VAL A 78 6.27 -24.27 -4.31
N ALA A 79 6.00 -25.37 -4.99
CA ALA A 79 6.51 -25.57 -6.35
C ALA A 79 5.85 -24.55 -7.31
N ALA A 80 6.62 -23.98 -8.23
CA ALA A 80 6.14 -22.88 -9.08
C ALA A 80 4.91 -23.27 -9.93
N ASP A 81 4.82 -24.53 -10.36
CA ASP A 81 3.71 -25.10 -11.13
C ASP A 81 2.38 -25.22 -10.36
N GLU A 82 2.41 -25.05 -9.03
CA GLU A 82 1.23 -25.00 -8.16
C GLU A 82 0.51 -23.64 -8.19
N PHE A 83 1.23 -22.57 -8.57
CA PHE A 83 0.70 -21.22 -8.58
C PHE A 83 -0.25 -21.01 -9.76
N GLY A 84 -1.44 -20.50 -9.47
CA GLY A 84 -2.45 -20.15 -10.45
C GLY A 84 -2.87 -18.68 -10.42
N ALA A 85 -2.28 -17.86 -9.55
CA ALA A 85 -2.56 -16.42 -9.50
C ALA A 85 -1.37 -15.59 -9.01
N LEU A 86 -1.16 -14.44 -9.66
CA LEU A 86 -0.31 -13.35 -9.19
C LEU A 86 -1.10 -12.05 -9.25
N LEU A 87 -1.37 -11.48 -8.09
CA LEU A 87 -2.09 -10.21 -7.96
C LEU A 87 -1.15 -9.11 -7.48
N HIS A 88 -1.40 -7.87 -7.91
CA HIS A 88 -0.67 -6.69 -7.44
C HIS A 88 -1.63 -5.69 -6.79
N GLY A 89 -1.52 -5.50 -5.48
CA GLY A 89 -2.46 -4.80 -4.61
C GLY A 89 -2.07 -3.37 -4.24
N SER A 90 -1.22 -2.70 -5.03
CA SER A 90 -0.72 -1.36 -4.72
C SER A 90 -1.66 -0.23 -5.13
N VAL A 91 -1.48 0.92 -4.47
CA VAL A 91 -1.89 2.22 -5.00
C VAL A 91 -0.92 2.68 -6.09
N CYS A 92 0.39 2.63 -5.83
CA CYS A 92 1.42 2.96 -6.82
C CYS A 92 1.43 1.97 -7.99
N ARG A 93 1.58 2.49 -9.22
CA ARG A 93 1.61 1.71 -10.46
C ARG A 93 2.78 2.15 -11.34
N ASP A 94 3.29 1.23 -12.16
CA ASP A 94 4.35 1.55 -13.13
C ASP A 94 3.85 2.47 -14.25
N ARG A 95 2.57 2.32 -14.62
CA ARG A 95 1.88 2.97 -15.74
C ARG A 95 0.38 2.69 -15.66
N MET A 96 -0.42 3.33 -16.53
CA MET A 96 -1.84 2.97 -16.66
C MET A 96 -2.02 1.58 -17.29
N GLU A 97 -1.30 1.31 -18.39
CA GLU A 97 -1.36 0.02 -19.09
C GLU A 97 0.01 -0.39 -19.63
N PRO A 98 0.35 -1.70 -19.63
CA PRO A 98 -0.39 -2.79 -18.97
C PRO A 98 -0.37 -2.71 -17.43
N ALA A 99 -1.11 -3.61 -16.79
CA ALA A 99 -1.08 -3.81 -15.34
C ALA A 99 0.36 -4.02 -14.83
N THR A 100 0.65 -3.50 -13.64
CA THR A 100 1.97 -3.66 -12.99
C THR A 100 2.25 -5.15 -12.76
N ALA A 101 1.22 -5.92 -12.38
CA ALA A 101 1.28 -7.37 -12.21
C ALA A 101 1.83 -8.10 -13.45
N THR A 102 1.61 -7.60 -14.67
CA THR A 102 2.13 -8.22 -15.90
C THR A 102 3.66 -8.20 -15.94
N GLY A 103 4.28 -7.07 -15.61
CA GLY A 103 5.74 -6.96 -15.53
C GLY A 103 6.31 -7.79 -14.37
N VAL A 104 5.57 -7.92 -13.28
CA VAL A 104 5.96 -8.75 -12.13
C VAL A 104 5.91 -10.24 -12.49
N HIS A 105 4.81 -10.69 -13.11
CA HIS A 105 4.63 -12.08 -13.54
C HIS A 105 5.70 -12.51 -14.55
N ALA A 106 5.99 -11.68 -15.55
CA ALA A 106 7.03 -11.94 -16.55
C ALA A 106 8.41 -12.21 -15.94
N ALA A 107 8.74 -11.58 -14.81
CA ALA A 107 10.02 -11.75 -14.10
C ALA A 107 9.95 -12.77 -12.94
N SER A 108 8.76 -13.24 -12.57
CA SER A 108 8.56 -14.14 -11.43
C SER A 108 8.91 -15.61 -11.72
N GLY A 109 8.88 -16.01 -13.00
CA GLY A 109 9.03 -17.41 -13.40
C GLY A 109 7.81 -18.29 -13.10
N LEU A 110 6.69 -17.69 -12.71
CA LEU A 110 5.42 -18.41 -12.51
C LEU A 110 4.80 -18.86 -13.84
N PRO A 111 3.96 -19.91 -13.82
CA PRO A 111 3.33 -20.46 -15.03
C PRO A 111 2.48 -19.46 -15.80
N ASP A 112 2.35 -19.68 -17.11
CA ASP A 112 1.51 -18.89 -18.03
C ASP A 112 0.00 -19.04 -17.78
N GLN A 113 -0.41 -20.11 -17.09
CA GLN A 113 -1.79 -20.33 -16.66
C GLN A 113 -2.22 -19.44 -15.48
N CYS A 114 -1.31 -18.64 -14.91
CA CYS A 114 -1.64 -17.74 -13.81
C CYS A 114 -2.66 -16.68 -14.23
N VAL A 115 -3.65 -16.44 -13.37
CA VAL A 115 -4.44 -15.22 -13.41
C VAL A 115 -3.55 -14.05 -12.95
N VAL A 116 -3.42 -13.03 -13.77
CA VAL A 116 -2.56 -11.86 -13.51
C VAL A 116 -3.38 -10.57 -13.61
N MET A 117 -3.44 -9.79 -12.54
CA MET A 117 -4.14 -8.48 -12.54
C MET A 117 -3.69 -7.58 -11.39
N ASP A 118 -3.96 -6.28 -11.54
CA ASP A 118 -3.84 -5.29 -10.48
C ASP A 118 -5.18 -5.19 -9.72
N VAL A 119 -5.12 -5.06 -8.39
CA VAL A 119 -6.27 -4.83 -7.50
C VAL A 119 -6.05 -3.49 -6.80
N SER A 120 -6.87 -2.50 -7.14
CA SER A 120 -6.73 -1.14 -6.60
C SER A 120 -7.90 -0.79 -5.70
N ASN A 121 -7.61 -0.62 -4.41
CA ASN A 121 -8.60 -0.20 -3.41
C ASN A 121 -7.91 0.50 -2.22
N ALA A 122 -7.21 1.60 -2.50
CA ALA A 122 -6.43 2.34 -1.52
C ALA A 122 -5.54 1.40 -0.67
N CYS A 123 -5.46 1.62 0.65
CA CYS A 123 -4.67 0.80 1.58
C CYS A 123 -5.17 -0.64 1.75
N LEU A 124 -6.29 -1.04 1.15
CA LEU A 124 -6.88 -2.37 1.29
C LEU A 124 -6.50 -3.32 0.15
N GLY A 125 -5.78 -2.87 -0.87
CA GLY A 125 -5.50 -3.68 -2.07
C GLY A 125 -4.84 -5.04 -1.78
N LEU A 126 -3.88 -5.09 -0.86
CA LEU A 126 -3.27 -6.34 -0.38
C LEU A 126 -4.30 -7.30 0.24
N LEU A 127 -5.17 -6.80 1.12
CA LEU A 127 -6.21 -7.60 1.77
C LEU A 127 -7.29 -8.05 0.79
N ASN A 128 -7.68 -7.19 -0.15
CA ASN A 128 -8.61 -7.58 -1.21
C ASN A 128 -8.01 -8.67 -2.10
N GLY A 129 -6.73 -8.57 -2.45
CA GLY A 129 -6.02 -9.60 -3.19
C GLY A 129 -5.95 -10.93 -2.44
N MET A 130 -5.74 -10.90 -1.11
CA MET A 130 -5.81 -12.11 -0.28
C MET A 130 -7.18 -12.80 -0.38
N LEU A 131 -8.28 -12.04 -0.26
CA LEU A 131 -9.63 -12.62 -0.38
C LEU A 131 -9.90 -13.18 -1.77
N LEU A 132 -9.49 -12.48 -2.84
CA LEU A 132 -9.65 -12.98 -4.21
C LEU A 132 -8.89 -14.29 -4.44
N ILE A 133 -7.65 -14.40 -3.94
CA ILE A 133 -6.88 -15.64 -4.03
C ILE A 133 -7.51 -16.74 -3.17
N ALA A 134 -7.93 -16.41 -1.95
CA ALA A 134 -8.59 -17.35 -1.06
C ALA A 134 -9.88 -17.92 -1.68
N ASP A 135 -10.70 -17.08 -2.31
CA ASP A 135 -11.91 -17.51 -3.03
C ASP A 135 -11.57 -18.46 -4.19
N MET A 136 -10.50 -18.18 -4.96
CA MET A 136 -10.06 -19.07 -6.04
C MET A 136 -9.57 -20.43 -5.51
N ILE A 137 -8.88 -20.46 -4.37
CA ILE A 137 -8.44 -21.70 -3.72
C ILE A 137 -9.63 -22.48 -3.17
N GLU A 138 -10.54 -21.82 -2.45
CA GLU A 138 -11.71 -22.42 -1.83
C GLU A 138 -12.64 -23.05 -2.89
N LEU A 139 -12.77 -22.40 -4.06
CA LEU A 139 -13.51 -22.92 -5.21
C LEU A 139 -12.76 -24.01 -6.00
N GLY A 140 -11.54 -24.38 -5.59
CA GLY A 140 -10.72 -25.40 -6.25
C GLY A 140 -10.16 -25.00 -7.62
N ARG A 141 -10.10 -23.70 -7.94
CA ARG A 141 -9.60 -23.21 -9.24
C ARG A 141 -8.08 -23.16 -9.30
N ILE A 142 -7.44 -22.88 -8.18
CA ILE A 142 -5.98 -22.81 -8.04
C ILE A 142 -5.55 -23.52 -6.75
N ARG A 143 -4.29 -23.96 -6.67
CA ARG A 143 -3.73 -24.55 -5.45
C ARG A 143 -2.88 -23.57 -4.65
N ALA A 144 -2.25 -22.61 -5.32
CA ALA A 144 -1.54 -21.51 -4.68
C ALA A 144 -1.71 -20.19 -5.44
N GLY A 145 -1.52 -19.08 -4.75
CA GLY A 145 -1.45 -17.75 -5.35
C GLY A 145 -0.61 -16.80 -4.51
N VAL A 146 -0.08 -15.75 -5.14
CA VAL A 146 0.69 -14.70 -4.49
C VAL A 146 0.05 -13.33 -4.74
N ILE A 147 -0.08 -12.53 -3.69
CA ILE A 147 -0.45 -11.11 -3.77
C ILE A 147 0.73 -10.28 -3.25
N VAL A 148 1.10 -9.24 -3.98
CA VAL A 148 2.16 -8.30 -3.60
C VAL A 148 1.62 -6.87 -3.60
N GLY A 149 2.04 -6.06 -2.64
CA GLY A 149 1.79 -4.62 -2.61
C GLY A 149 3.11 -3.89 -2.35
N THR A 150 3.46 -3.00 -3.28
CA THR A 150 4.60 -2.08 -3.21
C THR A 150 4.12 -0.64 -3.31
N GLU A 151 4.53 0.20 -2.37
CA GLU A 151 4.29 1.64 -2.40
C GLU A 151 5.61 2.41 -2.52
N THR A 152 5.63 3.39 -3.42
CA THR A 152 6.76 4.30 -3.67
C THR A 152 6.36 5.72 -3.26
N GLY A 153 6.32 5.99 -1.95
CA GLY A 153 5.75 7.20 -1.36
C GLY A 153 6.56 8.49 -1.56
N ARG A 154 7.83 8.41 -1.98
CA ARG A 154 8.75 9.57 -2.08
C ARG A 154 8.15 10.72 -2.90
N GLY A 155 7.60 10.42 -4.07
CA GLY A 155 7.05 11.44 -4.97
C GLY A 155 5.90 12.25 -4.35
N LEU A 156 5.06 11.62 -3.52
CA LEU A 156 3.97 12.30 -2.82
C LEU A 156 4.51 13.23 -1.72
N VAL A 157 5.47 12.75 -0.93
CA VAL A 157 6.04 13.52 0.16
C VAL A 157 6.82 14.73 -0.38
N GLU A 158 7.74 14.51 -1.32
CA GLU A 158 8.53 15.59 -1.92
C GLU A 158 7.65 16.57 -2.72
N GLY A 159 6.66 16.06 -3.46
CA GLY A 159 5.69 16.91 -4.15
C GLY A 159 4.91 17.78 -3.19
N THR A 160 4.45 17.21 -2.07
CA THR A 160 3.78 17.97 -1.01
C THR A 160 4.70 19.04 -0.45
N MET A 161 5.95 18.71 -0.15
CA MET A 161 6.94 19.68 0.36
C MET A 161 7.16 20.83 -0.61
N ASP A 162 7.32 20.54 -1.90
CA ASP A 162 7.49 21.56 -2.93
C ASP A 162 6.26 22.47 -3.04
N SER A 163 5.05 21.91 -3.01
CA SER A 163 3.83 22.72 -2.98
C SER A 163 3.77 23.63 -1.75
N LEU A 164 4.18 23.13 -0.58
CA LEU A 164 4.19 23.91 0.65
C LEU A 164 5.21 25.07 0.61
N LEU A 165 6.38 24.83 0.01
CA LEU A 165 7.43 25.83 -0.12
C LEU A 165 7.05 26.97 -1.07
N HIS A 166 6.34 26.66 -2.16
CA HIS A 166 6.00 27.64 -3.19
C HIS A 166 4.65 28.35 -2.97
N ASP A 167 3.78 27.85 -2.09
CA ASP A 167 2.50 28.48 -1.79
C ASP A 167 2.62 29.57 -0.69
N GLU A 168 2.74 30.82 -1.13
CA GLU A 168 2.77 32.00 -0.26
C GLU A 168 1.43 32.28 0.44
N THR A 169 0.31 31.72 -0.06
CA THR A 169 -1.04 31.95 0.47
C THR A 169 -1.39 31.07 1.65
N LEU A 170 -0.54 30.08 1.96
CA LEU A 170 -0.76 29.16 3.08
C LEU A 170 -1.02 29.88 4.40
N THR A 171 -1.94 29.29 5.16
CA THR A 171 -2.24 29.68 6.53
C THR A 171 -1.95 28.51 7.46
N ARG A 172 -1.91 28.80 8.77
CA ARG A 172 -1.83 27.75 9.80
C ARG A 172 -2.98 26.74 9.74
N GLN A 173 -4.12 27.11 9.15
CA GLN A 173 -5.26 26.22 9.00
C GLN A 173 -5.14 25.38 7.72
N SER A 174 -4.82 26.00 6.58
CA SER A 174 -4.76 25.28 5.30
C SER A 174 -3.60 24.31 5.21
N ILE A 175 -2.48 24.55 5.90
CA ILE A 175 -1.34 23.61 5.92
C ILE A 175 -1.70 22.26 6.56
N LYS A 176 -2.71 22.18 7.43
CA LYS A 176 -3.09 20.94 8.12
C LYS A 176 -3.47 19.82 7.15
N ALA A 177 -4.09 20.16 6.02
CA ALA A 177 -4.46 19.19 5.00
C ALA A 177 -3.26 18.45 4.38
N ALA A 178 -2.09 19.10 4.36
CA ALA A 178 -0.87 18.51 3.81
C ALA A 178 -0.16 17.54 4.78
N PHE A 179 -0.48 17.58 6.09
CA PHE A 179 0.20 16.75 7.08
C PHE A 179 0.03 15.25 6.81
N ALA A 180 -1.16 14.83 6.35
CA ALA A 180 -1.42 13.43 6.01
C ALA A 180 -0.51 12.93 4.88
N SER A 181 -0.24 13.77 3.87
CA SER A 181 0.68 13.41 2.79
C SER A 181 2.12 13.24 3.28
N LEU A 182 2.53 13.99 4.29
CA LEU A 182 3.86 13.87 4.89
C LEU A 182 4.02 12.57 5.68
N THR A 183 2.96 11.91 6.17
CA THR A 183 3.06 10.64 6.92
C THR A 183 3.42 9.43 6.05
N ILE A 184 3.40 9.58 4.73
CA ILE A 184 3.57 8.47 3.81
C ILE A 184 5.02 7.99 3.79
N GLY A 185 5.19 6.67 3.72
CA GLY A 185 6.46 6.00 3.47
C GLY A 185 6.36 5.04 2.30
N SER A 186 7.51 4.48 1.90
CA SER A 186 7.58 3.38 0.94
C SER A 186 7.71 2.03 1.64
N GLY A 187 7.39 0.97 0.92
CA GLY A 187 7.62 -0.39 1.36
C GLY A 187 7.01 -1.40 0.40
N SER A 188 7.38 -2.66 0.57
CA SER A 188 6.79 -3.76 -0.20
C SER A 188 6.57 -4.97 0.68
N ALA A 189 5.44 -5.64 0.47
CA ALA A 189 5.10 -6.89 1.13
C ALA A 189 4.37 -7.84 0.17
N ALA A 190 4.56 -9.14 0.37
CA ALA A 190 3.84 -10.15 -0.38
C ALA A 190 3.37 -11.29 0.54
N VAL A 191 2.23 -11.86 0.18
CA VAL A 191 1.60 -12.98 0.88
C VAL A 191 1.36 -14.11 -0.11
N VAL A 192 1.82 -15.31 0.24
CA VAL A 192 1.50 -16.55 -0.49
C VAL A 192 0.39 -17.26 0.26
N LEU A 193 -0.70 -17.56 -0.46
CA LEU A 193 -1.79 -18.39 0.02
C LEU A 193 -1.77 -19.73 -0.70
N THR A 194 -2.12 -20.80 0.02
CA THR A 194 -2.13 -22.17 -0.49
C THR A 194 -3.39 -22.91 -0.06
N HIS A 195 -3.74 -23.94 -0.81
CA HIS A 195 -4.66 -24.96 -0.36
C HIS A 195 -4.01 -25.77 0.77
N GLN A 196 -4.78 -26.11 1.81
CA GLN A 196 -4.30 -26.82 3.00
C GLN A 196 -3.56 -28.13 2.70
N GLN A 197 -3.89 -28.81 1.59
CA GLN A 197 -3.23 -30.07 1.20
C GLN A 197 -1.77 -29.91 0.78
N ILE A 198 -1.35 -28.71 0.35
CA ILE A 198 0.03 -28.42 -0.04
C ILE A 198 0.72 -27.48 0.95
N SER A 199 0.01 -27.05 2.00
CA SER A 199 0.55 -26.15 3.00
C SER A 199 1.54 -26.85 3.92
N LYS A 200 2.62 -26.16 4.27
CA LYS A 200 3.59 -26.63 5.29
C LYS A 200 3.39 -25.93 6.62
N THR A 201 2.81 -24.73 6.61
CA THR A 201 2.54 -23.96 7.84
C THR A 201 1.26 -24.40 8.54
N ASN A 202 0.25 -24.88 7.79
CA ASN A 202 -1.12 -25.11 8.27
C ASN A 202 -1.74 -23.86 8.93
N HIS A 203 -1.22 -22.66 8.66
CA HIS A 203 -1.74 -21.41 9.22
C HIS A 203 -3.00 -21.01 8.44
N ARG A 204 -4.16 -21.44 8.94
CA ARG A 204 -5.43 -21.22 8.25
C ARG A 204 -5.81 -19.73 8.19
N LEU A 205 -6.19 -19.26 7.00
CA LEU A 205 -6.93 -18.02 6.83
C LEU A 205 -8.40 -18.33 7.11
N LEU A 206 -8.95 -17.82 8.21
CA LEU A 206 -10.31 -18.20 8.65
C LEU A 206 -11.43 -17.59 7.80
N GLY A 207 -11.18 -16.44 7.17
CA GLY A 207 -12.21 -15.68 6.48
C GLY A 207 -11.89 -14.20 6.37
N GLY A 208 -12.93 -13.44 6.02
CA GLY A 208 -12.89 -11.99 5.96
C GLY A 208 -14.30 -11.38 6.09
N ALA A 209 -14.33 -10.15 6.59
CA ALA A 209 -15.51 -9.28 6.62
C ALA A 209 -15.21 -8.01 5.82
N VAL A 210 -16.17 -7.57 5.02
CA VAL A 210 -16.05 -6.38 4.17
C VAL A 210 -17.33 -5.57 4.31
N ARG A 211 -17.16 -4.26 4.49
CA ARG A 211 -18.24 -3.28 4.53
C ARG A 211 -17.75 -1.99 3.91
N SER A 212 -18.67 -1.17 3.42
CA SER A 212 -18.33 0.08 2.72
C SER A 212 -19.22 1.21 3.21
N ASP A 213 -18.64 2.39 3.37
CA ASP A 213 -19.35 3.65 3.62
C ASP A 213 -18.84 4.72 2.64
N THR A 214 -19.26 4.59 1.39
CA THR A 214 -18.71 5.37 0.27
C THR A 214 -19.26 6.79 0.18
N VAL A 215 -20.18 7.18 1.07
CA VAL A 215 -20.72 8.55 1.10
C VAL A 215 -19.64 9.59 1.42
N HIS A 216 -18.52 9.16 2.01
CA HIS A 216 -17.37 9.98 2.42
C HIS A 216 -16.17 9.90 1.46
N HIS A 217 -16.38 9.51 0.20
CA HIS A 217 -15.31 9.31 -0.79
C HIS A 217 -14.46 10.56 -1.08
N ASP A 218 -14.97 11.75 -0.76
CA ASP A 218 -14.32 13.05 -0.98
C ASP A 218 -13.46 13.53 0.19
N PHE A 219 -13.50 12.85 1.34
CA PHE A 219 -12.67 13.21 2.51
C PHE A 219 -11.18 13.01 2.28
N CYS A 220 -10.80 12.12 1.36
CA CYS A 220 -9.42 11.92 0.95
C CYS A 220 -9.35 11.66 -0.54
N ALA A 221 -8.81 12.62 -1.28
CA ALA A 221 -8.67 12.53 -2.72
C ALA A 221 -7.21 12.76 -3.10
N GLY A 222 -6.69 11.87 -3.95
CA GLY A 222 -5.38 11.99 -4.55
C GLY A 222 -5.49 12.10 -6.07
N ASP A 223 -4.67 12.97 -6.67
CA ASP A 223 -4.53 13.10 -8.11
C ASP A 223 -3.06 13.36 -8.47
N VAL A 224 -2.70 13.32 -9.75
CA VAL A 224 -1.37 13.64 -10.24
C VAL A 224 -1.33 15.12 -10.63
N ASP A 225 -0.38 15.88 -10.08
CA ASP A 225 -0.20 17.27 -10.47
C ASP A 225 0.31 17.35 -11.92
N ILE A 226 -0.34 18.18 -12.73
CA ILE A 226 -0.07 18.30 -14.17
C ILE A 226 1.31 18.95 -14.43
N GLN A 227 1.81 19.76 -13.49
CA GLN A 227 3.04 20.54 -13.69
C GLN A 227 4.29 19.72 -13.51
N ASP A 228 4.32 18.86 -12.48
CA ASP A 228 5.52 18.06 -12.13
C ASP A 228 5.31 16.55 -12.24
N GLY A 229 4.08 16.10 -12.56
CA GLY A 229 3.74 14.69 -12.70
C GLY A 229 3.79 13.89 -11.40
N ARG A 230 3.91 14.55 -10.24
CA ARG A 230 3.94 13.90 -8.93
C ARG A 230 2.56 13.89 -8.28
N PRO A 231 2.24 12.85 -7.50
CA PRO A 231 0.97 12.78 -6.80
C PRO A 231 0.81 13.92 -5.79
N ARG A 232 -0.42 14.40 -5.63
CA ARG A 232 -0.88 15.26 -4.55
C ARG A 232 -2.09 14.62 -3.91
N MET A 233 -2.25 14.84 -2.62
CA MET A 233 -3.35 14.31 -1.84
C MET A 233 -3.84 15.40 -0.90
N ASN A 234 -5.15 15.54 -0.82
CA ASN A 234 -5.83 16.40 0.13
C ASN A 234 -6.70 15.53 1.03
N THR A 235 -6.55 15.68 2.34
CA THR A 235 -7.20 14.84 3.34
C THR A 235 -7.81 15.68 4.44
N ASP A 236 -9.11 15.53 4.67
CA ASP A 236 -9.75 15.86 5.94
C ASP A 236 -9.53 14.70 6.92
N SER A 237 -8.37 14.71 7.57
CA SER A 237 -7.93 13.61 8.43
C SER A 237 -8.86 13.34 9.61
N GLU A 238 -9.51 14.38 10.14
CA GLU A 238 -10.40 14.26 11.29
C GLU A 238 -11.73 13.64 10.87
N ALA A 239 -12.35 14.16 9.82
CA ALA A 239 -13.60 13.61 9.30
C ALA A 239 -13.42 12.16 8.82
N LEU A 240 -12.32 11.87 8.14
CA LEU A 240 -11.98 10.51 7.69
C LEU A 240 -11.76 9.55 8.86
N LEU A 241 -11.07 9.98 9.92
CA LEU A 241 -10.86 9.16 11.11
C LEU A 241 -12.19 8.77 11.77
N HIS A 242 -13.09 9.74 11.96
CA HIS A 242 -14.39 9.47 12.58
C HIS A 242 -15.26 8.54 11.74
N ALA A 243 -15.36 8.79 10.42
CA ALA A 243 -16.10 7.92 9.52
C ALA A 243 -15.50 6.49 9.47
N GLY A 244 -14.16 6.40 9.41
CA GLY A 244 -13.44 5.13 9.38
C GLY A 244 -13.65 4.29 10.65
N ILE A 245 -13.56 4.91 11.83
CA ILE A 245 -13.82 4.22 13.11
C ILE A 245 -15.26 3.71 13.17
N ALA A 246 -16.24 4.54 12.81
CA ALA A 246 -17.65 4.14 12.82
C ALA A 246 -17.94 2.97 11.86
N LEU A 247 -17.27 2.93 10.70
CA LEU A 247 -17.36 1.80 9.77
C LEU A 247 -16.67 0.55 10.33
N ALA A 248 -15.50 0.70 10.95
CA ALA A 248 -14.75 -0.40 11.56
C ALA A 248 -15.55 -1.09 12.68
N GLU A 249 -16.19 -0.31 13.56
CA GLU A 249 -17.06 -0.84 14.63
C GLU A 249 -18.19 -1.71 14.07
N LYS A 250 -18.87 -1.22 13.03
CA LYS A 250 -19.95 -1.96 12.34
C LYS A 250 -19.44 -3.23 11.67
N THR A 251 -18.25 -3.16 11.06
CA THR A 251 -17.64 -4.30 10.37
C THR A 251 -17.22 -5.38 11.36
N TRP A 252 -16.66 -4.98 12.51
CA TRP A 252 -16.19 -5.90 13.55
C TRP A 252 -17.32 -6.70 14.20
N ALA A 253 -18.49 -6.09 14.38
CA ALA A 253 -19.66 -6.77 14.94
C ALA A 253 -20.16 -7.95 14.08
N GLU A 254 -19.78 -8.01 12.80
CA GLU A 254 -20.20 -9.03 11.83
C GLU A 254 -19.09 -10.03 11.48
N ALA A 255 -17.88 -9.84 12.01
CA ALA A 255 -16.69 -10.64 11.70
C ALA A 255 -16.64 -12.00 12.42
#